data_AF-A0A2D6DRY9-F1
#
_entry.id   AF-A0A2D6DRY9-F1
#
_cell.length_a   1.000
_cell.length_b   1.000
_cell.length_c   1.000
_cell.angle_alpha   90.00
_cell.angle_beta   90.00
_cell.angle_gamma   90.00
#
_symmetry.space_group_name_H-M   'P 1'
#
loop_
_entity.id
_entity.type
_entity.pdbx_description
1 polymer ?
#
loop_
_entity_poly.entity_id
_entity_poly.type
_entity_poly.pdbx_seq_one_letter_code
_entity_poly.pdbx_strand_id
1 'polypeptide(L)'
;MIKKYAGLLIFVMMISACSSTGSKTSSVYDTEPGEVEAQAQSADDEDTPMDSLAFADLKIFDKELSRAMKTDNDEIEVALISKFTTNEIPERLGKWIYMVDKHEGKVEMESTDPTKRGIPGIGAGIGLMISAIGAVRDKIMYGPSKNYDATLLYEPESGIVEKIVFRRKQ
;
A
#
# COMPACT_ATOMS: atom_id res chain seq x y z
N MET A 1 -22.82 34.28 -31.51
CA MET A 1 -21.63 34.18 -32.38
C MET A 1 -20.72 33.11 -31.77
N ILE A 2 -20.89 31.80 -32.03
CA ILE A 2 -20.36 30.95 -33.12
C ILE A 2 -18.87 31.17 -33.48
N LYS A 3 -18.03 30.21 -33.09
CA LYS A 3 -16.94 29.54 -33.85
C LYS A 3 -16.40 28.41 -32.94
N LYS A 4 -16.89 27.15 -33.02
CA LYS A 4 -16.52 26.06 -33.96
C LYS A 4 -15.01 25.96 -34.19
N TYR A 5 -14.35 25.02 -33.49
CA TYR A 5 -13.20 24.30 -34.01
C TYR A 5 -13.49 22.80 -33.93
N ALA A 6 -13.84 22.29 -35.10
CA ALA A 6 -13.77 20.89 -35.48
C ALA A 6 -12.44 20.69 -36.22
N GLY A 7 -11.83 19.51 -36.11
CA GLY A 7 -10.60 19.16 -36.83
C GLY A 7 -9.77 18.16 -36.01
N LEU A 8 -10.13 16.88 -35.96
CA LEU A 8 -9.92 15.84 -37.00
C LEU A 8 -8.49 15.27 -36.96
N LEU A 9 -8.40 14.03 -36.44
CA LEU A 9 -7.54 12.88 -36.78
C LEU A 9 -6.05 13.10 -37.07
N ILE A 10 -5.21 12.29 -36.41
CA ILE A 10 -4.39 11.28 -37.10
C ILE A 10 -4.18 10.09 -36.15
N PHE A 11 -4.60 8.92 -36.63
CA PHE A 11 -4.37 7.59 -36.09
C PHE A 11 -3.02 7.12 -36.64
N VAL A 12 -2.05 6.76 -35.80
CA VAL A 12 -0.87 5.99 -36.23
C VAL A 12 -0.78 4.76 -35.36
N MET A 13 -1.42 3.68 -35.83
CA MET A 13 -1.01 2.31 -35.54
C MET A 13 0.35 2.08 -36.19
N MET A 14 1.36 1.70 -35.40
CA MET A 14 2.57 1.06 -35.89
C MET A 14 2.61 -0.36 -35.34
N ILE A 15 2.41 -1.28 -36.27
CA ILE A 15 2.52 -2.74 -36.16
C ILE A 15 3.97 -3.11 -36.51
N SER A 16 4.47 -4.23 -35.97
CA SER A 16 5.65 -5.02 -36.41
C SER A 16 6.91 -4.83 -35.55
N ALA A 17 7.66 -5.86 -35.15
CA ALA A 17 7.70 -7.25 -35.59
C ALA A 17 8.19 -8.16 -34.45
N CYS A 18 7.61 -9.36 -34.33
CA CYS A 18 8.25 -10.49 -33.66
C CYS A 18 9.36 -11.05 -34.57
N SER A 19 10.61 -10.98 -34.12
CA SER A 19 11.69 -11.77 -34.72
C SER A 19 11.83 -13.08 -33.94
N SER A 20 11.22 -14.12 -34.47
CA SER A 20 11.47 -15.51 -34.10
C SER A 20 12.77 -15.96 -34.75
N THR A 21 13.78 -16.32 -33.95
CA THR A 21 14.86 -17.19 -34.42
C THR A 21 15.37 -18.00 -33.23
N GLY A 22 15.11 -19.31 -33.29
CA GLY A 22 15.57 -20.27 -32.31
C GLY A 22 17.06 -20.57 -32.44
N SER A 23 17.65 -20.97 -31.32
CA SER A 23 18.80 -21.88 -31.29
C SER A 23 18.64 -22.82 -30.12
N LYS A 24 18.42 -24.10 -30.44
CA LYS A 24 18.55 -25.22 -29.52
C LYS A 24 20.05 -25.48 -29.35
N THR A 25 20.53 -25.56 -28.11
CA THR A 25 21.58 -26.51 -27.73
C THR A 25 21.40 -26.84 -26.25
N SER A 26 21.20 -28.11 -26.02
CA SER A 26 20.91 -28.76 -24.75
C SER A 26 22.19 -28.90 -23.91
N SER A 27 22.09 -28.68 -22.59
CA SER A 27 22.76 -29.57 -21.64
C SER A 27 21.90 -29.75 -20.40
N VAL A 28 21.22 -30.88 -20.42
CA VAL A 28 20.73 -31.73 -19.32
C VAL A 28 21.34 -31.40 -17.95
N TYR A 29 20.49 -30.96 -17.03
CA TYR A 29 20.49 -31.44 -15.64
C TYR A 29 19.04 -31.68 -15.24
N ASP A 30 18.68 -32.94 -15.13
CA ASP A 30 17.45 -33.44 -14.52
C ASP A 30 17.47 -33.19 -13.02
N THR A 31 16.45 -32.50 -12.48
CA THR A 31 15.77 -32.80 -11.19
C THR A 31 14.45 -32.00 -11.14
N GLU A 32 13.32 -32.69 -11.32
CA GLU A 32 11.95 -32.27 -10.97
C GLU A 32 11.62 -32.68 -9.51
N PRO A 33 10.50 -32.26 -8.88
CA PRO A 33 9.54 -31.22 -9.27
C PRO A 33 9.18 -30.25 -8.12
N GLY A 34 8.77 -29.04 -8.48
CA GLY A 34 8.18 -28.06 -7.57
C GLY A 34 7.69 -26.87 -8.38
N GLU A 35 6.51 -27.02 -8.98
CA GLU A 35 5.82 -25.96 -9.71
C GLU A 35 5.69 -24.71 -8.84
N VAL A 36 6.43 -23.66 -9.21
CA VAL A 36 6.00 -22.29 -9.02
C VAL A 36 6.05 -21.63 -10.39
N GLU A 37 4.88 -21.61 -11.02
CA GLU A 37 4.61 -20.77 -12.18
C GLU A 37 4.94 -19.33 -11.80
N ALA A 38 6.12 -18.86 -12.22
CA ALA A 38 6.45 -17.45 -12.24
C ALA A 38 5.61 -16.79 -13.34
N GLN A 39 4.38 -16.43 -13.00
CA GLN A 39 3.55 -15.58 -13.84
C GLN A 39 4.21 -14.21 -13.91
N ALA A 40 4.74 -13.89 -15.10
CA ALA A 40 5.18 -12.56 -15.45
C ALA A 40 3.97 -11.63 -15.42
N GLN A 41 3.84 -10.85 -14.35
CA GLN A 41 2.77 -9.88 -14.17
C GLN A 41 3.01 -8.71 -15.13
N SER A 42 2.13 -8.63 -16.13
CA SER A 42 2.08 -7.58 -17.14
C SER A 42 1.83 -6.22 -16.51
N ALA A 43 2.60 -5.23 -16.94
CA ALA A 43 2.37 -3.83 -16.65
C ALA A 43 1.14 -3.34 -17.44
N ASP A 44 -0.07 -3.50 -16.88
CA ASP A 44 -1.27 -2.76 -17.33
C ASP A 44 -2.49 -2.87 -16.36
N ASP A 45 -2.27 -3.13 -15.06
CA ASP A 45 -3.33 -3.08 -14.04
C ASP A 45 -3.18 -1.81 -13.16
N GLU A 46 -3.14 -0.63 -13.77
CA GLU A 46 -3.00 0.63 -13.02
C GLU A 46 -4.25 0.98 -12.18
N ASP A 47 -5.42 0.41 -12.48
CA ASP A 47 -6.72 0.85 -11.91
C ASP A 47 -7.53 -0.27 -11.21
N THR A 48 -6.95 -1.45 -11.00
CA THR A 48 -7.67 -2.51 -10.26
C THR A 48 -7.73 -2.16 -8.77
N PRO A 49 -8.92 -2.13 -8.15
CA PRO A 49 -9.08 -1.96 -6.71
C PRO A 49 -8.18 -2.91 -5.91
N MET A 50 -7.30 -2.37 -5.07
CA MET A 50 -6.56 -3.14 -4.07
C MET A 50 -7.07 -2.83 -2.67
N ASP A 51 -7.91 -3.71 -2.15
CA ASP A 51 -8.48 -3.66 -0.81
C ASP A 51 -7.58 -4.34 0.24
N SER A 52 -6.56 -5.10 -0.17
CA SER A 52 -5.62 -5.77 0.73
C SER A 52 -4.17 -5.69 0.22
N LEU A 53 -3.24 -5.39 1.13
CA LEU A 53 -1.81 -5.28 0.89
C LEU A 53 -1.01 -6.00 1.98
N ALA A 54 0.14 -6.59 1.60
CA ALA A 54 1.08 -7.12 2.58
C ALA A 54 2.16 -6.07 2.90
N PHE A 55 2.37 -5.80 4.18
CA PHE A 55 3.42 -4.91 4.63
C PHE A 55 4.78 -5.63 4.64
N ALA A 56 5.69 -5.10 3.82
CA ALA A 56 7.12 -5.27 3.94
C ALA A 56 7.76 -3.89 4.10
N ASP A 57 8.80 -3.75 4.93
CA ASP A 57 9.52 -2.48 5.08
C ASP A 57 10.47 -2.21 3.90
N LEU A 58 9.87 -2.09 2.71
CA LEU A 58 10.54 -1.90 1.44
C LEU A 58 9.88 -0.75 0.69
N LYS A 59 10.63 -0.12 -0.22
CA LYS A 59 10.12 0.99 -1.04
C LYS A 59 8.95 0.62 -1.94
N ILE A 60 8.79 -0.67 -2.27
CA ILE A 60 7.69 -1.13 -3.12
C ILE A 60 6.33 -0.98 -2.42
N PHE A 61 6.29 -1.22 -1.10
CA PHE A 61 5.08 -1.06 -0.29
C PHE A 61 4.51 0.35 -0.39
N ASP A 62 5.35 1.40 -0.36
CA ASP A 62 4.84 2.78 -0.47
C ASP A 62 4.16 3.03 -1.81
N LYS A 63 4.67 2.44 -2.90
CA LYS A 63 4.07 2.58 -4.23
C LYS A 63 2.72 1.87 -4.29
N GLU A 64 2.65 0.67 -3.75
CA GLU A 64 1.42 -0.13 -3.71
C GLU A 64 0.34 0.53 -2.84
N LEU A 65 0.71 1.00 -1.64
CA LEU A 65 -0.22 1.72 -0.76
C LEU A 65 -0.68 3.04 -1.38
N SER A 66 0.23 3.80 -1.99
CA SER A 66 -0.11 5.03 -2.73
C SER A 66 -1.09 4.73 -3.88
N ARG A 67 -0.90 3.61 -4.60
CA ARG A 67 -1.77 3.19 -5.70
C ARG A 67 -3.15 2.74 -5.17
N ALA A 68 -3.18 1.90 -4.14
CA ALA A 68 -4.43 1.44 -3.51
C ALA A 68 -5.28 2.60 -2.98
N MET A 69 -4.65 3.62 -2.39
CA MET A 69 -5.36 4.83 -1.94
C MET A 69 -5.83 5.74 -3.08
N LYS A 70 -5.26 5.61 -4.29
CA LYS A 70 -5.70 6.38 -5.48
C LYS A 70 -6.89 5.74 -6.17
N THR A 71 -7.07 4.42 -6.03
CA THR A 71 -8.25 3.70 -6.55
C THR A 71 -9.49 3.93 -5.69
N ASP A 72 -9.44 4.85 -4.72
CA ASP A 72 -10.61 5.36 -4.00
C ASP A 72 -11.38 4.29 -3.20
N ASN A 73 -10.69 3.19 -2.84
CA ASN A 73 -11.23 2.09 -2.04
C ASN A 73 -11.73 2.59 -0.68
N ASP A 74 -12.91 2.12 -0.27
CA ASP A 74 -13.50 2.48 1.03
C ASP A 74 -12.66 1.98 2.20
N GLU A 75 -12.04 0.81 2.06
CA GLU A 75 -11.19 0.19 3.06
C GLU A 75 -9.97 -0.46 2.38
N ILE A 76 -8.79 -0.29 2.97
CA ILE A 76 -7.54 -0.94 2.56
C ILE A 76 -6.95 -1.61 3.80
N GLU A 77 -6.94 -2.93 3.81
CA GLU A 77 -6.31 -3.73 4.84
C GLU A 77 -4.82 -3.94 4.56
N VAL A 78 -3.99 -3.76 5.58
CA VAL A 78 -2.56 -4.01 5.50
C VAL A 78 -2.19 -5.14 6.46
N ALA A 79 -1.90 -6.30 5.88
CA ALA A 79 -1.47 -7.51 6.58
C ALA A 79 0.03 -7.44 6.91
N LEU A 80 0.43 -7.77 8.14
CA LEU A 80 1.80 -7.61 8.60
C LEU A 80 2.60 -8.91 8.42
N ILE A 81 3.61 -8.90 7.55
CA ILE A 81 4.51 -10.05 7.34
C ILE A 81 5.42 -10.23 8.56
N SER A 82 5.93 -9.12 9.10
CA SER A 82 6.70 -9.09 10.34
C SER A 82 5.91 -8.37 11.42
N LYS A 83 5.76 -9.03 12.57
CA LYS A 83 5.09 -8.46 13.75
C LYS A 83 5.94 -7.34 14.36
N PHE A 84 5.28 -6.33 14.89
CA PHE A 84 5.88 -5.25 15.69
C PHE A 84 4.90 -4.80 16.78
N THR A 85 5.40 -4.11 17.79
CA THR A 85 4.57 -3.58 18.89
C THR A 85 4.11 -2.16 18.58
N THR A 86 3.10 -1.69 19.29
CA THR A 86 2.61 -0.30 19.20
C THR A 86 3.66 0.76 19.52
N ASN A 87 4.77 0.38 20.17
CA ASN A 87 5.91 1.25 20.48
C ASN A 87 7.02 1.20 19.43
N GLU A 88 7.00 0.20 18.54
CA GLU A 88 8.07 -0.09 17.58
C GLU A 88 7.52 -0.08 16.15
N ILE A 89 6.68 0.92 15.84
CA ILE A 89 6.10 1.07 14.51
C ILE A 89 7.24 1.32 13.50
N PRO A 90 7.34 0.52 12.42
CA PRO A 90 8.33 0.73 11.37
C PRO A 90 8.26 2.14 10.80
N GLU A 91 9.42 2.78 10.60
CA GLU A 91 9.50 4.20 10.19
C GLU A 91 8.67 4.48 8.93
N ARG A 92 8.63 3.54 7.99
CA ARG A 92 7.83 3.64 6.76
C ARG A 92 6.34 3.73 7.03
N LEU A 93 5.78 2.85 7.86
CA LEU A 93 4.38 2.93 8.27
C LEU A 93 4.12 4.19 9.07
N GLY A 94 5.03 4.53 9.97
CA GLY A 94 4.96 5.78 10.72
C GLY A 94 4.81 7.01 9.81
N LYS A 95 5.51 7.07 8.67
CA LYS A 95 5.36 8.16 7.69
C LYS A 95 3.96 8.20 7.08
N TRP A 96 3.39 7.06 6.72
CA TRP A 96 2.02 6.99 6.19
C TRP A 96 1.00 7.45 7.23
N ILE A 97 1.10 6.95 8.44
CA ILE A 97 0.20 7.31 9.55
C ILE A 97 0.39 8.80 9.90
N TYR A 98 1.61 9.33 9.86
CA TYR A 98 1.87 10.77 10.00
C TYR A 98 1.20 11.60 8.92
N MET A 99 1.24 11.16 7.68
CA MET A 99 0.62 11.89 6.59
C MET A 99 -0.91 11.82 6.66
N VAL A 100 -1.49 10.77 7.24
CA VAL A 100 -2.93 10.74 7.61
C VAL A 100 -3.23 11.82 8.65
N ASP A 101 -2.54 11.80 9.80
CA ASP A 101 -2.74 12.77 10.90
C ASP A 101 -2.52 14.22 10.46
N LYS A 102 -1.43 14.48 9.73
CA LYS A 102 -1.08 15.79 9.16
C LYS A 102 -2.15 16.34 8.21
N HIS A 103 -2.89 15.45 7.54
CA HIS A 103 -4.00 15.80 6.67
C HIS A 103 -5.36 15.70 7.39
N GLU A 104 -5.35 15.84 8.71
CA GLU A 104 -6.55 15.86 9.55
C GLU A 104 -7.37 14.56 9.44
N GLY A 105 -6.70 13.44 9.14
CA GLY A 105 -7.29 12.11 9.25
C GLY A 105 -7.19 11.59 10.68
N LYS A 106 -8.17 10.79 11.07
CA LYS A 106 -8.18 10.15 12.38
C LYS A 106 -7.16 9.03 12.39
N VAL A 107 -6.34 8.98 13.44
CA VAL A 107 -5.44 7.87 13.71
C VAL A 107 -5.80 7.30 15.07
N GLU A 108 -6.21 6.03 15.08
CA GLU A 108 -6.70 5.37 16.28
C GLU A 108 -6.02 4.01 16.48
N MET A 109 -5.92 3.57 17.74
CA MET A 109 -5.52 2.21 18.08
C MET A 109 -6.73 1.51 18.67
N GLU A 110 -7.05 0.34 18.13
CA GLU A 110 -8.17 -0.47 18.59
C GLU A 110 -7.67 -1.85 19.02
N SER A 111 -8.23 -2.36 20.12
CA SER A 111 -7.96 -3.74 20.54
C SER A 111 -8.68 -4.70 19.60
N THR A 112 -8.01 -5.78 19.19
CA THR A 112 -8.66 -6.88 18.48
C THR A 112 -9.65 -7.65 19.35
N ASP A 113 -9.53 -7.52 20.68
CA ASP A 113 -10.49 -8.02 21.65
C ASP A 113 -10.94 -6.89 22.59
N PRO A 114 -12.13 -6.29 22.37
CA PRO A 114 -12.62 -5.19 23.19
C PRO A 114 -13.03 -5.63 24.60
N THR A 115 -13.16 -6.94 24.87
CA THR A 115 -13.51 -7.45 26.20
C THR A 115 -12.31 -7.52 27.13
N LYS A 116 -11.09 -7.55 26.57
CA LYS A 116 -9.84 -7.55 27.32
C LYS A 116 -9.40 -6.13 27.65
N ARG A 117 -8.92 -5.94 28.88
CA ARG A 117 -8.32 -4.66 29.30
C ARG A 117 -6.96 -4.53 28.62
N GLY A 118 -6.85 -3.62 27.65
CA GLY A 118 -5.60 -3.32 26.96
C GLY A 118 -4.54 -2.70 27.87
N ILE A 119 -3.31 -2.61 27.34
CA ILE A 119 -2.17 -2.01 28.05
C ILE A 119 -2.47 -0.51 28.29
N PRO A 120 -2.35 -0.01 29.53
CA PRO A 120 -2.57 1.40 29.85
C PRO A 120 -1.73 2.33 28.96
N GLY A 121 -2.37 3.28 28.29
CA GLY A 121 -1.70 4.33 27.50
C GLY A 121 -1.60 4.09 25.99
N ILE A 122 -1.88 2.89 25.47
CA ILE A 122 -1.77 2.59 24.03
C ILE A 122 -2.67 3.49 23.16
N GLY A 123 -3.88 3.82 23.61
CA GLY A 123 -4.78 4.72 22.87
C GLY A 123 -4.50 6.22 23.04
N ALA A 124 -3.73 6.63 24.05
CA ALA A 124 -3.55 8.03 24.39
C ALA A 124 -2.30 8.68 23.74
N GLY A 125 -1.41 7.86 23.14
CA GLY A 125 -0.05 8.27 22.78
C GLY A 125 0.29 8.37 21.29
N ILE A 126 -0.61 7.98 20.38
CA ILE A 126 -0.26 7.86 18.94
C ILE A 126 0.21 9.20 18.36
N GLY A 127 -0.50 10.29 18.66
CA GLY A 127 -0.15 11.62 18.14
C GLY A 127 1.24 12.10 18.53
N LEU A 128 1.80 11.62 19.66
CA LEU A 128 3.13 12.01 20.12
C LEU A 128 4.24 11.26 19.39
N MET A 129 4.11 9.94 19.14
CA MET A 129 5.15 9.17 18.45
C MET A 129 5.32 9.61 17.00
N ILE A 130 4.21 9.92 16.34
CA ILE A 130 4.19 10.30 14.94
C ILE A 130 4.90 11.66 14.72
N SER A 131 4.82 12.59 15.68
CA SER A 131 5.45 13.91 15.59
C SER A 131 6.99 13.87 15.49
N ALA A 132 7.62 12.77 15.90
CA ALA A 132 9.07 12.58 15.83
C ALA A 132 9.57 12.16 14.44
N ILE A 133 8.66 11.85 13.52
CA ILE A 133 8.99 11.42 12.16
C ILE A 133 9.37 12.67 11.35
N GLY A 134 10.63 12.74 10.92
CA GLY A 134 11.19 13.90 10.23
C GLY A 134 10.39 14.33 8.99
N ALA A 135 10.70 15.53 8.48
CA ALA A 135 9.95 16.15 7.37
C ALA A 135 9.81 15.22 6.16
N VAL A 136 8.59 14.72 5.93
CA VAL A 136 8.22 13.95 4.74
C VAL A 136 8.23 14.88 3.52
N ARG A 137 9.19 14.68 2.61
CA ARG A 137 9.41 15.53 1.43
C ARG A 137 8.63 15.10 0.20
N ASP A 138 8.26 13.82 0.11
CA ASP A 138 7.67 13.26 -1.12
C ASP A 138 6.16 13.44 -1.17
N LYS A 139 5.72 14.70 -1.31
CA LYS A 139 4.30 15.10 -1.24
C LYS A 139 3.41 14.37 -2.26
N ILE A 140 3.97 13.90 -3.38
CA ILE A 140 3.23 13.18 -4.43
C ILE A 140 2.92 11.75 -3.99
N MET A 141 3.90 11.03 -3.42
CA MET A 141 3.74 9.65 -2.99
C MET A 141 2.70 9.52 -1.87
N TYR A 142 2.80 10.36 -0.84
CA TYR A 142 1.93 10.31 0.34
C TYR A 142 0.63 11.10 0.16
N GLY A 143 0.51 11.90 -0.91
CA GLY A 143 -0.67 12.75 -1.15
C GLY A 143 -2.03 12.05 -1.08
N PRO A 144 -2.20 10.78 -1.51
CA PRO A 144 -3.46 10.05 -1.39
C PRO A 144 -3.94 9.84 0.05
N SER A 145 -3.03 9.81 1.04
CA SER A 145 -3.39 9.55 2.45
C SER A 145 -4.33 10.59 3.04
N LYS A 146 -4.42 11.78 2.44
CA LYS A 146 -5.30 12.87 2.89
C LYS A 146 -6.78 12.49 2.93
N ASN A 147 -7.17 11.50 2.13
CA ASN A 147 -8.55 11.04 1.99
C ASN A 147 -8.88 9.89 2.96
N TYR A 148 -7.95 9.48 3.82
CA TYR A 148 -8.09 8.30 4.65
C TYR A 148 -7.89 8.62 6.14
N ASP A 149 -8.56 7.83 6.97
CA ASP A 149 -8.28 7.60 8.38
C ASP A 149 -7.47 6.30 8.51
N ALA A 150 -6.81 6.09 9.66
CA ALA A 150 -6.01 4.91 9.93
C ALA A 150 -6.34 4.30 11.30
N THR A 151 -6.57 2.99 11.33
CA THR A 151 -6.80 2.23 12.55
C THR A 151 -5.74 1.14 12.67
N LEU A 152 -4.99 1.16 13.77
CA LEU A 152 -4.04 0.10 14.11
C LEU A 152 -4.72 -0.88 15.07
N LEU A 153 -4.94 -2.10 14.62
CA LEU A 153 -5.51 -3.16 15.44
C LEU A 153 -4.39 -3.91 16.16
N TYR A 154 -4.46 -3.96 17.49
CA TYR A 154 -3.45 -4.58 18.32
C TYR A 154 -4.03 -5.65 19.25
N GLU A 155 -3.22 -6.64 19.57
CA GLU A 155 -3.53 -7.63 20.59
C GLU A 155 -3.32 -7.03 22.00
N PRO A 156 -4.35 -7.03 22.88
CA PRO A 156 -4.33 -6.25 24.11
C PRO A 156 -3.34 -6.74 25.18
N GLU A 157 -2.93 -8.00 25.14
CA GLU A 157 -2.00 -8.57 26.13
C GLU A 157 -0.53 -8.32 25.76
N SER A 158 -0.20 -8.41 24.47
CA SER A 158 1.17 -8.28 23.97
C SER A 158 1.49 -6.88 23.46
N GLY A 159 0.47 -6.09 23.09
CA GLY A 159 0.65 -4.83 22.38
C GLY A 159 1.18 -5.01 20.96
N ILE A 160 1.15 -6.23 20.41
CA ILE A 160 1.53 -6.51 19.04
C ILE A 160 0.45 -5.97 18.11
N VAL A 161 0.85 -5.22 17.09
CA VAL A 161 -0.05 -4.81 16.01
C VAL A 161 -0.25 -6.03 15.10
N GLU A 162 -1.51 -6.37 14.83
CA GLU A 162 -1.88 -7.51 13.99
C GLU A 162 -2.28 -7.07 12.57
N LYS A 163 -2.93 -5.92 12.47
CA LYS A 163 -3.43 -5.36 11.21
C LYS A 163 -3.48 -3.84 11.27
N ILE A 164 -3.30 -3.21 10.12
CA ILE A 164 -3.59 -1.79 9.93
C ILE A 164 -4.70 -1.68 8.90
N VAL A 165 -5.66 -0.80 9.14
CA VAL A 165 -6.77 -0.55 8.22
C VAL A 165 -6.78 0.93 7.89
N PHE A 166 -6.72 1.27 6.60
CA PHE A 166 -6.97 2.61 6.13
C PHE A 166 -8.40 2.70 5.62
N ARG A 167 -9.19 3.64 6.15
CA ARG A 167 -10.59 3.83 5.76
C ARG A 167 -10.78 5.17 5.10
N ARG A 168 -11.51 5.21 3.99
CA ARG A 168 -11.81 6.47 3.32
C ARG A 168 -12.67 7.35 4.25
N LYS A 169 -12.34 8.64 4.31
CA LYS A 169 -13.12 9.63 5.04
C LYS A 169 -14.51 9.78 4.40
N GLN A 170 -15.54 9.87 5.23
CA GLN A 170 -16.92 10.16 4.83
C GLN A 170 -17.15 11.66 4.69
#